data_AF-A0A378JP70-F1
#
_entry.id   AF-A0A378JP70-F1
#
_cell.length_a   1.000
_cell.length_b   1.000
_cell.length_c   1.000
_cell.angle_alpha   90.00
_cell.angle_beta   90.00
_cell.angle_gamma   90.00
#
_symmetry.space_group_name_H-M   'P 1'
#
loop_
_entity.id
_entity.type
_entity.pdbx_description
1 polymer ?
#
loop_
_entity_poly.entity_id
_entity_poly.type
_entity_poly.pdbx_seq_one_letter_code
_entity_poly.pdbx_strand_id
1 'polypeptide(L)'
;MTINEKMTQRIIKENLALFLDYKAEQWCKDIANQNLPPDITLVKQNEIRAHAKHLRDYLISGGKCFALSVADGAFSATGYGNWWKAILAQVATWTPKNFAALDQTIDLQHLLPANHKAPVRILTLENLFELVLNAVITEQAQVKVAIEFFLPAEIRQVHYFEPDKKLFELMINGELLQAQSRDIIGGFFTTPKLAILLQGQQKQLSGNICLIHAENHVINVQYDGKWLIYDSNYSHESIETMTKSFDTAEECVEEIKLCLKSEAVALELASFRATKPVKFDFFDKLNIPDIIQLLERGGLYVIAHHAPKQLQKIVELAFNFNDVATALSVALSQENQIQRDCLLVVARYAPDELEKLFILARENAQLALSIAKALTITNDQQWNAMHMMAAQSSPIESLLNLAKINKDIDKALRTTLSMKTKRGKTPLDHFSKDNPNFSKLFTFQLLTPLPMKSLFHPSNSEKKLDQKETSTSKILRTKLQM
;
A
#
# COMPACT_ATOMS: atom_id res chain seq x y z
N MET A 1 14.00 -18.13 17.28
CA MET A 1 12.63 -18.61 17.06
C MET A 1 12.42 -18.68 15.55
N THR A 2 12.47 -19.88 14.99
CA THR A 2 12.52 -20.15 13.55
C THR A 2 11.13 -20.04 12.94
N ILE A 3 10.99 -19.08 12.03
CA ILE A 3 9.79 -18.74 11.25
C ILE A 3 9.48 -19.91 10.32
N ASN A 4 8.51 -20.74 10.73
CA ASN A 4 7.77 -21.61 9.83
C ASN A 4 6.26 -21.49 10.11
N GLU A 5 5.84 -20.31 10.56
CA GLU A 5 4.43 -19.90 10.47
C GLU A 5 4.10 -19.86 8.98
N LYS A 6 3.41 -20.91 8.52
CA LYS A 6 2.74 -20.90 7.22
C LYS A 6 1.83 -19.68 7.23
N MET A 7 2.24 -18.59 6.58
CA MET A 7 1.33 -17.48 6.30
C MET A 7 0.13 -18.07 5.55
N THR A 8 -1.01 -18.16 6.19
CA THR A 8 -2.21 -18.89 5.71
C THR A 8 -2.94 -18.16 4.60
N GLN A 9 -2.76 -16.85 4.47
CA GLN A 9 -3.06 -16.11 3.24
C GLN A 9 -2.45 -16.77 2.00
N ARG A 10 -1.29 -17.43 2.18
CA ARG A 10 -0.62 -18.20 1.12
C ARG A 10 -1.47 -19.38 0.67
N ILE A 11 -2.13 -20.09 1.58
CA ILE A 11 -2.96 -21.27 1.26
C ILE A 11 -4.15 -20.84 0.39
N ILE A 12 -4.86 -19.78 0.77
CA ILE A 12 -5.94 -19.22 -0.08
C ILE A 12 -5.40 -18.88 -1.46
N LYS A 13 -4.30 -18.12 -1.55
CA LYS A 13 -3.70 -17.74 -2.84
C LYS A 13 -3.25 -18.93 -3.69
N GLU A 14 -2.63 -19.93 -3.09
CA GLU A 14 -2.15 -21.14 -3.76
C GLU A 14 -3.31 -21.97 -4.29
N ASN A 15 -4.37 -22.13 -3.49
CA ASN A 15 -5.57 -22.85 -3.92
C ASN A 15 -6.30 -22.10 -5.05
N LEU A 16 -6.45 -20.77 -4.96
CA LEU A 16 -7.01 -19.96 -6.04
C LEU A 16 -6.16 -20.04 -7.33
N ALA A 17 -4.83 -20.05 -7.21
CA ALA A 17 -3.91 -20.22 -8.33
C ALA A 17 -4.11 -21.58 -9.04
N LEU A 18 -4.22 -22.66 -8.26
CA LEU A 18 -4.48 -24.00 -8.79
C LEU A 18 -5.87 -24.11 -9.44
N PHE A 19 -6.88 -23.47 -8.84
CA PHE A 19 -8.22 -23.39 -9.39
C PHE A 19 -8.25 -22.66 -10.73
N LEU A 20 -7.52 -21.54 -10.86
CA LEU A 20 -7.37 -20.81 -12.13
C LEU A 20 -6.74 -21.66 -13.23
N ASP A 21 -5.65 -22.37 -12.92
CA ASP A 21 -5.00 -23.26 -13.89
C ASP A 21 -5.97 -24.36 -14.37
N TYR A 22 -6.79 -24.91 -13.47
CA TYR A 22 -7.84 -25.87 -13.82
C TYR A 22 -8.93 -25.28 -14.72
N LYS A 23 -9.48 -24.12 -14.36
CA LYS A 23 -10.53 -23.44 -15.13
C LYS A 23 -10.05 -23.05 -16.53
N ALA A 24 -8.80 -22.59 -16.65
CA ALA A 24 -8.19 -22.27 -17.93
C ALA A 24 -8.17 -23.48 -18.87
N GLU A 25 -7.82 -24.66 -18.37
CA GLU A 25 -7.83 -25.88 -19.18
C GLU A 25 -9.25 -26.38 -19.50
N GLN A 26 -10.22 -26.18 -18.60
CA GLN A 26 -11.63 -26.47 -18.93
C GLN A 26 -12.15 -25.57 -20.04
N TRP A 27 -11.93 -24.25 -19.95
CA TRP A 27 -12.31 -23.32 -21.01
C TRP A 27 -11.60 -23.62 -22.33
N CYS A 28 -10.34 -24.05 -22.30
CA CYS A 28 -9.64 -24.48 -23.51
C CYS A 28 -10.32 -25.68 -24.18
N LYS A 29 -10.80 -26.66 -23.40
CA LYS A 29 -11.57 -27.80 -23.91
C LYS A 29 -12.92 -27.35 -24.47
N ASP A 30 -13.62 -26.46 -23.77
CA ASP A 30 -14.90 -25.92 -24.23
C ASP A 30 -14.75 -25.20 -25.58
N ILE A 31 -13.70 -24.39 -25.73
CA ILE A 31 -13.36 -23.72 -27.00
C ILE A 31 -13.07 -24.74 -28.11
N ALA A 32 -12.36 -25.82 -27.82
CA ALA A 32 -12.10 -26.88 -28.79
C ALA A 32 -13.40 -27.57 -29.28
N ASN A 33 -14.43 -27.60 -28.43
CA ASN A 33 -15.74 -28.20 -28.75
C ASN A 33 -16.67 -27.26 -29.52
N GLN A 34 -16.31 -25.98 -29.75
CA GLN A 34 -17.16 -24.99 -30.44
C GLN A 34 -17.13 -25.07 -31.97
N ASN A 35 -16.52 -26.10 -32.57
CA ASN A 35 -16.39 -26.27 -34.03
C ASN A 35 -15.75 -25.05 -34.74
N LEU A 36 -14.85 -24.33 -34.07
CA LEU A 36 -14.11 -23.21 -34.66
C LEU A 36 -12.98 -23.72 -35.56
N PRO A 37 -12.53 -22.94 -36.56
CA PRO A 37 -11.31 -23.23 -37.31
C PRO A 37 -10.11 -23.52 -36.38
N PRO A 38 -9.22 -24.47 -36.73
CA PRO A 38 -8.13 -24.89 -35.83
C PRO A 38 -7.19 -23.75 -35.39
N ASP A 39 -6.90 -22.83 -36.30
CA ASP A 39 -6.09 -21.64 -36.05
C ASP A 39 -6.77 -20.68 -35.05
N ILE A 40 -8.07 -20.43 -35.21
CA ILE A 40 -8.85 -19.60 -34.28
C ILE A 40 -8.93 -20.26 -32.90
N THR A 41 -9.17 -21.57 -32.85
CA THR A 41 -9.19 -22.37 -31.63
C THR A 41 -7.87 -22.23 -30.87
N LEU A 42 -6.74 -22.39 -31.56
CA LEU A 42 -5.41 -22.28 -30.97
C LEU A 42 -5.13 -20.88 -30.41
N VAL A 43 -5.48 -19.82 -31.15
CA VAL A 43 -5.30 -18.43 -30.69
C VAL A 43 -6.09 -18.20 -29.40
N LYS A 44 -7.38 -18.54 -29.36
CA LYS A 44 -8.22 -18.36 -28.17
C LYS A 44 -7.72 -19.14 -26.95
N GLN A 45 -7.28 -20.39 -27.15
CA GLN A 45 -6.70 -21.19 -26.06
C GLN A 45 -5.41 -20.57 -25.51
N ASN A 46 -4.55 -20.03 -26.39
CA ASN A 46 -3.34 -19.35 -25.96
C ASN A 46 -3.63 -18.06 -25.18
N GLU A 47 -4.63 -17.28 -25.60
CA GLU A 47 -5.11 -16.10 -24.88
C GLU A 47 -5.63 -16.46 -23.48
N ILE A 48 -6.47 -17.49 -23.37
CA ILE A 48 -6.99 -17.99 -22.07
C ILE A 48 -5.83 -18.37 -21.14
N ARG A 49 -4.86 -19.15 -21.62
CA ARG A 49 -3.69 -19.57 -20.81
C ARG A 49 -2.82 -18.38 -20.41
N ALA A 50 -2.63 -17.41 -21.30
CA ALA A 50 -1.86 -16.21 -21.00
C ALA A 50 -2.55 -15.37 -19.90
N HIS A 51 -3.86 -15.15 -20.00
CA HIS A 51 -4.65 -14.44 -19.00
C HIS A 51 -4.67 -15.16 -17.65
N ALA A 52 -4.90 -16.46 -17.63
CA ALA A 52 -4.87 -17.27 -16.41
C ALA A 52 -3.48 -17.21 -15.75
N LYS A 53 -2.40 -17.30 -16.53
CA LYS A 53 -1.04 -17.14 -16.04
C LYS A 53 -0.83 -15.77 -15.40
N HIS A 54 -1.26 -14.68 -16.05
CA HIS A 54 -1.11 -13.33 -15.49
C HIS A 54 -1.87 -13.16 -14.16
N LEU A 55 -3.11 -13.65 -14.08
CA LEU A 55 -3.90 -13.63 -12.85
C LEU A 55 -3.26 -14.49 -11.76
N ARG A 56 -2.76 -15.68 -12.09
CA ARG A 56 -2.05 -16.56 -11.16
C ARG A 56 -0.80 -15.89 -10.61
N ASP A 57 0.04 -15.34 -11.49
CA ASP A 57 1.27 -14.66 -11.12
C ASP A 57 0.94 -13.42 -10.25
N TYR A 58 -0.15 -12.71 -10.55
CA TYR A 58 -0.67 -11.64 -9.72
C TYR A 58 -1.07 -12.13 -8.33
N LEU A 59 -1.90 -13.18 -8.23
CA LEU A 59 -2.39 -13.74 -6.97
C LEU A 59 -1.22 -14.11 -6.06
N ILE A 60 -0.25 -14.88 -6.57
CA ILE A 60 0.92 -15.33 -5.80
C ILE A 60 1.90 -14.19 -5.49
N SER A 61 1.86 -13.07 -6.23
CA SER A 61 2.72 -11.91 -5.97
C SER A 61 2.29 -11.10 -4.74
N GLY A 62 3.18 -10.95 -3.76
CA GLY A 62 2.93 -10.11 -2.58
C GLY A 62 1.76 -10.53 -1.69
N GLY A 63 1.42 -9.69 -0.72
CA GLY A 63 0.23 -9.84 0.12
C GLY A 63 -1.06 -9.52 -0.64
N LYS A 64 -2.18 -10.06 -0.15
CA LYS A 64 -3.57 -9.73 -0.56
C LYS A 64 -4.41 -9.39 0.67
N CYS A 65 -3.74 -8.87 1.69
CA CYS A 65 -4.34 -8.52 2.97
C CYS A 65 -5.43 -7.47 2.80
N PHE A 66 -5.23 -6.45 1.96
CA PHE A 66 -6.25 -5.43 1.70
C PHE A 66 -7.54 -6.03 1.16
N ALA A 67 -7.47 -6.85 0.10
CA ALA A 67 -8.67 -7.48 -0.45
C ALA A 67 -9.43 -8.33 0.58
N LEU A 68 -8.70 -9.15 1.34
CA LEU A 68 -9.30 -10.05 2.31
C LEU A 68 -9.89 -9.30 3.52
N SER A 69 -9.19 -8.27 4.02
CA SER A 69 -9.68 -7.43 5.12
C SER A 69 -10.86 -6.56 4.71
N VAL A 70 -10.88 -6.04 3.48
CA VAL A 70 -12.04 -5.35 2.91
C VAL A 70 -13.25 -6.27 2.86
N ALA A 71 -13.09 -7.46 2.28
CA ALA A 71 -14.19 -8.41 2.15
C ALA A 71 -14.73 -8.83 3.53
N ASP A 72 -13.83 -9.18 4.47
CA ASP A 72 -14.22 -9.52 5.84
C ASP A 72 -14.95 -8.36 6.54
N GLY A 73 -14.41 -7.14 6.44
CA GLY A 73 -15.04 -5.95 6.99
C GLY A 73 -16.44 -5.70 6.41
N ALA A 74 -16.59 -5.81 5.09
CA ALA A 74 -17.85 -5.55 4.40
C ALA A 74 -18.93 -6.60 4.69
N PHE A 75 -18.57 -7.89 4.64
CA PHE A 75 -19.50 -8.97 4.97
C PHE A 75 -19.88 -8.94 6.45
N SER A 76 -18.96 -8.71 7.37
CA SER A 76 -19.31 -8.54 8.78
C SER A 76 -20.18 -7.31 9.04
N ALA A 77 -19.91 -6.17 8.40
CA ALA A 77 -20.72 -4.96 8.54
C ALA A 77 -22.19 -5.17 8.11
N THR A 78 -22.44 -6.19 7.28
CA THR A 78 -23.78 -6.56 6.79
C THR A 78 -24.37 -7.80 7.50
N GLY A 79 -23.66 -8.36 8.49
CA GLY A 79 -24.07 -9.56 9.24
C GLY A 79 -23.67 -10.90 8.60
N TYR A 80 -23.02 -10.89 7.43
CA TYR A 80 -22.58 -12.06 6.68
C TYR A 80 -21.14 -12.48 7.01
N GLY A 81 -20.54 -11.96 8.07
CA GLY A 81 -19.13 -12.22 8.42
C GLY A 81 -18.82 -13.71 8.60
N ASN A 82 -19.64 -14.44 9.37
CA ASN A 82 -19.44 -15.89 9.57
C ASN A 82 -19.65 -16.68 8.28
N TRP A 83 -20.60 -16.27 7.44
CA TRP A 83 -20.82 -16.87 6.13
C TRP A 83 -19.59 -16.71 5.22
N TRP A 84 -19.02 -15.51 5.14
CA TRP A 84 -17.78 -15.24 4.40
C TRP A 84 -16.59 -16.05 4.93
N LYS A 85 -16.40 -16.10 6.25
CA LYS A 85 -15.33 -16.89 6.87
C LYS A 85 -15.47 -18.39 6.60
N ALA A 86 -16.70 -18.92 6.60
CA ALA A 86 -16.96 -20.31 6.24
C ALA A 86 -16.54 -20.60 4.79
N ILE A 87 -16.83 -19.69 3.85
CA ILE A 87 -16.38 -19.80 2.46
C ILE A 87 -14.86 -19.85 2.38
N LEU A 88 -14.16 -18.94 3.07
CA LEU A 88 -12.70 -18.94 3.11
C LEU A 88 -12.16 -20.26 3.67
N ALA A 89 -12.80 -20.84 4.68
CA ALA A 89 -12.37 -22.11 5.27
C ALA A 89 -12.50 -23.27 4.29
N GLN A 90 -13.59 -23.32 3.51
CA GLN A 90 -13.78 -24.32 2.45
C GLN A 90 -12.70 -24.20 1.37
N VAL A 91 -12.38 -22.97 0.95
CA VAL A 91 -11.32 -22.72 -0.03
C VAL A 91 -9.94 -23.09 0.53
N ALA A 92 -9.65 -22.78 1.78
CA ALA A 92 -8.36 -23.09 2.41
C ALA A 92 -8.13 -24.58 2.61
N THR A 93 -9.18 -25.32 3.00
CA THR A 93 -9.09 -26.75 3.32
C THR A 93 -9.27 -27.66 2.10
N TRP A 94 -9.54 -27.10 0.92
CA TRP A 94 -9.59 -27.85 -0.32
C TRP A 94 -8.29 -28.61 -0.57
N THR A 95 -8.41 -29.93 -0.79
CA THR A 95 -7.28 -30.78 -1.10
C THR A 95 -6.80 -30.49 -2.52
N PRO A 96 -5.54 -30.05 -2.72
CA PRO A 96 -5.03 -29.70 -4.04
C PRO A 96 -5.24 -30.83 -5.05
N LYS A 97 -5.72 -30.48 -6.24
CA LYS A 97 -5.99 -31.39 -7.38
C LYS A 97 -7.16 -32.36 -7.20
N ASN A 98 -7.92 -32.28 -6.10
CA ASN A 98 -9.21 -32.97 -6.01
C ASN A 98 -10.29 -32.16 -6.75
N PHE A 99 -10.21 -32.13 -8.08
CA PHE A 99 -11.11 -31.32 -8.91
C PHE A 99 -12.57 -31.83 -8.90
N ALA A 100 -12.79 -33.12 -8.66
CA ALA A 100 -14.15 -33.67 -8.50
C ALA A 100 -14.88 -33.10 -7.27
N ALA A 101 -14.13 -32.60 -6.27
CA ALA A 101 -14.74 -31.92 -5.13
C ALA A 101 -15.35 -30.56 -5.51
N LEU A 102 -14.99 -29.97 -6.65
CA LEU A 102 -15.52 -28.67 -7.07
C LEU A 102 -17.03 -28.72 -7.33
N ASP A 103 -17.56 -29.87 -7.74
CA ASP A 103 -19.00 -30.10 -7.95
C ASP A 103 -19.77 -30.35 -6.64
N GLN A 104 -19.07 -30.49 -5.50
CA GLN A 104 -19.72 -30.74 -4.22
C GLN A 104 -20.50 -29.52 -3.77
N THR A 105 -21.75 -29.75 -3.40
CA THR A 105 -22.61 -28.74 -2.79
C THR A 105 -22.21 -28.50 -1.34
N ILE A 106 -22.08 -27.23 -0.96
CA ILE A 106 -21.81 -26.80 0.41
C ILE A 106 -23.02 -26.03 0.93
N ASP A 107 -23.60 -26.51 2.03
CA ASP A 107 -24.70 -25.81 2.71
C ASP A 107 -24.15 -24.77 3.70
N LEU A 108 -24.43 -23.50 3.41
CA LEU A 108 -24.08 -22.36 4.25
C LEU A 108 -25.32 -21.59 4.76
N GLN A 109 -26.53 -22.13 4.55
CA GLN A 109 -27.77 -21.43 4.86
C GLN A 109 -27.91 -21.12 6.36
N HIS A 110 -27.43 -22.02 7.21
CA HIS A 110 -27.44 -21.87 8.66
C HIS A 110 -26.57 -20.71 9.19
N LEU A 111 -25.70 -20.13 8.36
CA LEU A 111 -24.84 -18.99 8.71
C LEU A 111 -25.37 -17.65 8.16
N LEU A 112 -26.46 -17.67 7.39
CA LEU A 112 -27.05 -16.46 6.84
C LEU A 112 -27.80 -15.69 7.94
N PRO A 113 -27.81 -14.35 7.88
CA PRO A 113 -28.65 -13.54 8.76
C PRO A 113 -30.13 -13.92 8.67
N ALA A 114 -30.85 -13.82 9.79
CA ALA A 114 -32.29 -14.16 9.85
C ALA A 114 -33.16 -13.35 8.88
N ASN A 115 -32.70 -12.17 8.46
CA ASN A 115 -33.38 -11.29 7.51
C ASN A 115 -32.89 -11.46 6.05
N HIS A 116 -32.19 -12.55 5.72
CA HIS A 116 -31.81 -12.86 4.34
C HIS A 116 -33.06 -13.03 3.46
N LYS A 117 -33.05 -12.43 2.26
CA LYS A 117 -34.21 -12.38 1.34
C LYS A 117 -33.92 -12.94 -0.04
N ALA A 118 -32.66 -12.99 -0.46
CA ALA A 118 -32.31 -13.55 -1.76
C ALA A 118 -32.51 -15.07 -1.75
N PRO A 119 -32.82 -15.69 -2.91
CA PRO A 119 -32.75 -17.14 -2.98
C PRO A 119 -31.33 -17.57 -2.67
N VAL A 120 -31.18 -18.40 -1.63
CA VAL A 120 -29.92 -19.10 -1.36
C VAL A 120 -29.65 -19.95 -2.58
N ARG A 121 -28.63 -19.60 -3.36
CA ARG A 121 -28.14 -20.50 -4.40
C ARG A 121 -27.54 -21.69 -3.68
N ILE A 122 -27.88 -22.91 -4.13
CA ILE A 122 -27.08 -24.08 -3.81
C ILE A 122 -25.68 -23.78 -4.37
N LEU A 123 -24.71 -23.51 -3.50
CA LEU A 123 -23.35 -23.18 -3.91
C LEU A 123 -22.53 -24.45 -3.97
N THR A 124 -21.94 -24.68 -5.13
CA THR A 124 -20.87 -25.68 -5.26
C THR A 124 -19.56 -25.10 -4.72
N LEU A 125 -18.60 -25.96 -4.38
CA LEU A 125 -17.26 -25.51 -4.03
C LEU A 125 -16.64 -24.67 -5.15
N GLU A 126 -16.89 -25.00 -6.42
CA GLU A 126 -16.52 -24.15 -7.56
C GLU A 126 -17.04 -22.72 -7.42
N ASN A 127 -18.33 -22.54 -7.10
CA ASN A 127 -18.90 -21.21 -6.92
C ASN A 127 -18.25 -20.45 -5.76
N LEU A 128 -17.84 -21.15 -4.70
CA LEU A 128 -17.11 -20.56 -3.58
C LEU A 128 -15.72 -20.06 -4.03
N PHE A 129 -15.00 -20.85 -4.82
CA PHE A 129 -13.73 -20.45 -5.41
C PHE A 129 -13.87 -19.22 -6.31
N GLU A 130 -14.87 -19.19 -7.18
CA GLU A 130 -15.14 -18.04 -8.06
C GLU A 130 -15.44 -16.77 -7.25
N LEU A 131 -16.23 -16.90 -6.17
CA LEU A 131 -16.57 -15.78 -5.30
C LEU A 131 -15.33 -15.21 -4.59
N VAL A 132 -14.49 -16.07 -4.01
CA VAL A 132 -13.25 -15.64 -3.35
C VAL A 132 -12.24 -15.09 -4.36
N LEU A 133 -12.11 -15.71 -5.52
CA LEU A 133 -11.23 -15.24 -6.60
C LEU A 133 -11.60 -13.81 -7.02
N ASN A 134 -12.89 -13.58 -7.28
CA ASN A 134 -13.38 -12.26 -7.67
C ASN A 134 -13.08 -11.23 -6.58
N ALA A 135 -13.42 -11.52 -5.33
CA ALA A 135 -13.13 -10.63 -4.21
C ALA A 135 -11.61 -10.34 -4.08
N VAL A 136 -10.75 -11.35 -4.13
CA VAL A 136 -9.30 -11.15 -3.98
C VAL A 136 -8.72 -10.31 -5.12
N ILE A 137 -9.24 -10.44 -6.34
CA ILE A 137 -8.78 -9.66 -7.50
C ILE A 137 -9.31 -8.23 -7.42
N THR A 138 -10.63 -8.04 -7.27
CA THR A 138 -11.29 -6.72 -7.32
C THR A 138 -10.94 -5.86 -6.12
N GLU A 139 -11.04 -6.45 -4.92
CA GLU A 139 -10.93 -5.70 -3.67
C GLU A 139 -9.49 -5.31 -3.35
N GLN A 140 -8.48 -5.90 -4.00
CA GLN A 140 -7.08 -5.51 -3.75
C GLN A 140 -6.80 -4.07 -4.20
N ALA A 141 -7.62 -3.51 -5.10
CA ALA A 141 -7.59 -2.09 -5.49
C ALA A 141 -6.18 -1.59 -5.83
N GLN A 142 -5.37 -2.44 -6.48
CA GLN A 142 -4.01 -2.14 -6.87
C GLN A 142 -3.73 -2.78 -8.23
N VAL A 143 -4.05 -2.03 -9.29
CA VAL A 143 -3.82 -2.48 -10.65
C VAL A 143 -2.32 -2.52 -10.93
N LYS A 144 -1.81 -3.72 -11.19
CA LYS A 144 -0.50 -3.92 -11.82
C LYS A 144 -0.73 -4.07 -13.31
N VAL A 145 0.28 -3.75 -14.12
CA VAL A 145 0.28 -3.97 -15.58
C VAL A 145 -0.21 -5.38 -15.94
N ALA A 146 0.15 -6.39 -15.13
CA ALA A 146 -0.28 -7.78 -15.35
C ALA A 146 -1.80 -7.99 -15.34
N ILE A 147 -2.58 -7.12 -14.70
CA ILE A 147 -4.04 -7.27 -14.55
C ILE A 147 -4.84 -6.06 -15.02
N GLU A 148 -4.21 -5.15 -15.77
CA GLU A 148 -4.88 -3.94 -16.28
C GLU A 148 -6.05 -4.24 -17.22
N PHE A 149 -6.07 -5.43 -17.83
CA PHE A 149 -7.19 -5.92 -18.63
C PHE A 149 -8.44 -6.25 -17.79
N PHE A 150 -8.29 -6.45 -16.48
CA PHE A 150 -9.38 -6.87 -15.59
C PHE A 150 -9.89 -5.75 -14.70
N LEU A 151 -9.07 -4.74 -14.40
CA LEU A 151 -9.39 -3.66 -13.48
C LEU A 151 -8.99 -2.29 -14.05
N PRO A 152 -9.84 -1.26 -13.91
CA PRO A 152 -9.49 0.12 -14.30
C PRO A 152 -8.24 0.61 -13.58
N ALA A 153 -7.31 1.23 -14.32
CA ALA A 153 -6.01 1.68 -13.80
C ALA A 153 -6.11 2.76 -12.71
N GLU A 154 -7.27 3.40 -12.59
CA GLU A 154 -7.57 4.47 -11.66
C GLU A 154 -7.88 3.95 -10.24
N ILE A 155 -8.20 2.66 -10.08
CA ILE A 155 -8.56 2.09 -8.78
C ILE A 155 -7.31 1.96 -7.91
N ARG A 156 -7.35 2.64 -6.76
CA ARG A 156 -6.28 2.64 -5.75
C ARG A 156 -6.89 2.43 -4.36
N GLN A 157 -6.21 1.62 -3.54
CA GLN A 157 -6.58 1.33 -2.15
C GLN A 157 -6.92 2.59 -1.35
N VAL A 158 -6.11 3.65 -1.49
CA VAL A 158 -6.27 4.91 -0.75
C VAL A 158 -7.59 5.64 -1.03
N HIS A 159 -8.23 5.35 -2.16
CA HIS A 159 -9.48 5.97 -2.60
C HIS A 159 -10.65 5.00 -2.59
N TYR A 160 -10.44 3.76 -2.11
CA TYR A 160 -11.35 2.67 -2.42
C TYR A 160 -12.74 2.87 -1.81
N PHE A 161 -12.79 3.42 -0.60
CA PHE A 161 -14.04 3.76 0.09
C PHE A 161 -14.47 5.21 -0.08
N GLU A 162 -13.89 5.99 -1.01
CA GLU A 162 -14.30 7.38 -1.23
C GLU A 162 -15.73 7.43 -1.82
N PRO A 163 -16.72 8.00 -1.08
CA PRO A 163 -18.13 7.92 -1.48
C PRO A 163 -18.44 8.59 -2.83
N ASP A 164 -17.70 9.64 -3.18
CA ASP A 164 -17.83 10.38 -4.42
C ASP A 164 -17.32 9.61 -5.65
N LYS A 165 -16.39 8.67 -5.44
CA LYS A 165 -15.82 7.86 -6.53
C LYS A 165 -16.56 6.56 -6.81
N LYS A 166 -17.37 6.07 -5.85
CA LYS A 166 -18.18 4.84 -5.99
C LYS A 166 -17.39 3.63 -6.50
N LEU A 167 -16.17 3.44 -5.99
CA LEU A 167 -15.28 2.36 -6.44
C LEU A 167 -15.56 1.01 -5.77
N PHE A 168 -16.13 1.02 -4.56
CA PHE A 168 -16.51 -0.17 -3.82
C PHE A 168 -18.01 -0.43 -3.90
N GLU A 169 -18.37 -1.67 -4.24
CA GLU A 169 -19.74 -2.13 -4.43
C GLU A 169 -19.92 -3.52 -3.82
N LEU A 170 -20.98 -3.71 -3.03
CA LEU A 170 -21.33 -5.00 -2.46
C LEU A 170 -22.81 -5.30 -2.71
N MET A 171 -23.11 -6.45 -3.33
CA MET A 171 -24.48 -6.89 -3.58
C MET A 171 -24.95 -7.82 -2.46
N ILE A 172 -25.96 -7.43 -1.68
CA ILE A 172 -26.57 -8.25 -0.61
C ILE A 172 -28.08 -8.20 -0.75
N ASN A 173 -28.76 -9.35 -0.75
CA ASN A 173 -30.23 -9.42 -0.86
C ASN A 173 -30.83 -8.68 -2.08
N GLY A 174 -30.07 -8.57 -3.19
CA GLY A 174 -30.47 -7.82 -4.37
C GLY A 174 -30.35 -6.30 -4.23
N GLU A 175 -29.79 -5.82 -3.12
CA GLU A 175 -29.47 -4.42 -2.88
C GLU A 175 -27.98 -4.15 -3.13
N LEU A 176 -27.69 -3.10 -3.90
CA LEU A 176 -26.35 -2.59 -4.12
C LEU A 176 -25.96 -1.66 -2.97
N LEU A 177 -24.99 -2.08 -2.17
CA LEU A 177 -24.40 -1.30 -1.09
C LEU A 177 -23.13 -0.62 -1.58
N GLN A 178 -23.03 0.69 -1.34
CA GLN A 178 -21.87 1.52 -1.64
C GLN A 178 -21.49 2.30 -0.39
N ALA A 179 -20.20 2.63 -0.23
CA ALA A 179 -19.75 3.50 0.85
C ALA A 179 -20.46 4.87 0.75
N GLN A 180 -21.21 5.23 1.78
CA GLN A 180 -21.94 6.49 1.89
C GLN A 180 -21.16 7.53 2.72
N SER A 181 -20.28 7.07 3.59
CA SER A 181 -19.41 7.92 4.39
C SER A 181 -18.10 7.20 4.66
N ARG A 182 -17.02 7.96 4.71
CA ARG A 182 -15.67 7.49 5.02
C ARG A 182 -14.98 8.54 5.87
N ASP A 183 -14.23 8.10 6.87
CA ASP A 183 -13.27 8.94 7.55
C ASP A 183 -11.99 8.14 7.87
N ILE A 184 -10.86 8.82 7.94
CA ILE A 184 -9.56 8.17 8.18
C ILE A 184 -8.65 9.07 9.01
N ILE A 185 -7.99 8.47 9.99
CA ILE A 185 -6.96 9.13 10.78
C ILE A 185 -5.69 8.31 10.79
N GLY A 186 -4.56 8.94 10.50
CA GLY A 186 -3.24 8.33 10.47
C GLY A 186 -2.28 8.96 11.47
N GLY A 187 -1.24 8.22 11.80
CA GLY A 187 -0.10 8.74 12.54
C GLY A 187 0.59 7.66 13.36
N PHE A 188 1.56 8.09 14.16
CA PHE A 188 2.14 7.27 15.20
C PHE A 188 1.28 7.30 16.46
N PHE A 189 0.90 6.12 16.94
CA PHE A 189 0.10 5.99 18.14
C PHE A 189 0.78 5.08 19.16
N THR A 190 0.99 5.62 20.37
CA THR A 190 1.31 4.78 21.53
C THR A 190 0.14 3.84 21.84
N THR A 191 0.40 2.73 22.52
CA THR A 191 -0.67 1.77 22.88
C THR A 191 -1.85 2.45 23.58
N PRO A 192 -1.64 3.28 24.63
CA PRO A 192 -2.74 3.94 25.32
C PRO A 192 -3.53 4.88 24.42
N LYS A 193 -2.87 5.62 23.53
CA LYS A 193 -3.55 6.57 22.65
C LYS A 193 -4.40 5.87 21.58
N LEU A 194 -3.88 4.79 20.98
CA LEU A 194 -4.67 4.02 20.02
C LEU A 194 -5.85 3.31 20.71
N ALA A 195 -5.67 2.82 21.94
CA ALA A 195 -6.73 2.20 22.71
C ALA A 195 -7.85 3.22 23.03
N ILE A 196 -7.50 4.42 23.48
CA ILE A 196 -8.46 5.52 23.71
C ILE A 196 -9.20 5.89 22.41
N LEU A 197 -8.48 5.98 21.29
CA LEU A 197 -9.08 6.25 19.98
C LEU A 197 -10.10 5.16 19.62
N LEU A 198 -9.73 3.88 19.71
CA LEU A 198 -10.62 2.75 19.42
C LEU A 198 -11.84 2.74 20.34
N GLN A 199 -11.65 2.85 21.66
CA GLN A 199 -12.75 2.93 22.64
C GLN A 199 -13.72 4.06 22.30
N GLY A 200 -13.20 5.22 21.91
CA GLY A 200 -14.01 6.36 21.46
C GLY A 200 -14.87 6.07 20.22
N GLN A 201 -14.48 5.07 19.40
CA GLN A 201 -15.20 4.64 18.20
C GLN A 201 -16.06 3.38 18.38
N GLN A 202 -16.09 2.77 19.56
CA GLN A 202 -16.76 1.49 19.81
C GLN A 202 -18.20 1.43 19.26
N LYS A 203 -18.99 2.50 19.44
CA LYS A 203 -20.37 2.60 18.92
C LYS A 203 -20.44 2.70 17.40
N GLN A 204 -19.44 3.30 16.77
CA GLN A 204 -19.35 3.45 15.32
C GLN A 204 -18.84 2.17 14.64
N LEU A 205 -18.12 1.29 15.34
CA LEU A 205 -17.61 0.06 14.74
C LEU A 205 -18.70 -0.97 14.42
N SER A 206 -19.79 -0.99 15.20
CA SER A 206 -20.89 -1.93 14.96
C SER A 206 -21.63 -1.61 13.65
N GLY A 207 -21.58 -2.55 12.70
CA GLY A 207 -22.21 -2.44 11.39
C GLY A 207 -21.51 -1.48 10.42
N ASN A 208 -20.23 -1.19 10.65
CA ASN A 208 -19.38 -0.42 9.73
C ASN A 208 -18.08 -1.19 9.45
N ILE A 209 -17.41 -0.84 8.37
CA ILE A 209 -16.09 -1.37 8.03
C ILE A 209 -15.04 -0.57 8.81
N CYS A 210 -14.08 -1.25 9.44
CA CYS A 210 -12.94 -0.60 10.08
C CYS A 210 -11.65 -1.33 9.70
N LEU A 211 -10.82 -0.65 8.92
CA LEU A 211 -9.52 -1.16 8.51
C LEU A 211 -8.42 -0.43 9.27
N ILE A 212 -7.39 -1.18 9.68
CA ILE A 212 -6.16 -0.61 10.23
C ILE A 212 -5.03 -0.89 9.27
N HIS A 213 -4.53 0.17 8.65
CA HIS A 213 -3.46 0.14 7.68
C HIS A 213 -2.12 0.37 8.36
N ALA A 214 -1.15 -0.47 8.04
CA ALA A 214 0.26 -0.14 8.16
C ALA A 214 0.88 -0.05 6.76
N GLU A 215 2.19 0.13 6.69
CA GLU A 215 2.88 0.36 5.42
C GLU A 215 2.77 -0.79 4.41
N ASN A 216 2.74 -2.03 4.88
CA ASN A 216 2.80 -3.24 4.06
C ASN A 216 1.70 -4.26 4.38
N HIS A 217 0.83 -3.95 5.34
CA HIS A 217 -0.21 -4.85 5.82
C HIS A 217 -1.44 -4.08 6.26
N VAL A 218 -2.58 -4.75 6.26
CA VAL A 218 -3.85 -4.20 6.70
C VAL A 218 -4.65 -5.33 7.32
N ILE A 219 -5.37 -4.97 8.37
CA ILE A 219 -6.25 -5.86 9.13
C ILE A 219 -7.62 -5.20 9.25
N ASN A 220 -8.62 -6.01 9.57
CA ASN A 220 -9.96 -5.52 9.88
C ASN A 220 -10.23 -5.67 11.39
N VAL A 221 -10.84 -4.65 11.99
CA VAL A 221 -11.14 -4.61 13.43
C VAL A 221 -12.61 -4.36 13.65
N GLN A 222 -13.24 -5.13 14.53
CA GLN A 222 -14.67 -5.04 14.81
C GLN A 222 -14.91 -4.95 16.31
N TYR A 223 -16.10 -4.49 16.68
CA TYR A 223 -16.57 -4.55 18.05
C TYR A 223 -18.00 -5.08 18.10
N ASP A 224 -18.17 -6.21 18.78
CA ASP A 224 -19.47 -6.85 19.03
C ASP A 224 -19.47 -7.45 20.45
N GLY A 225 -19.53 -6.59 21.46
CA GLY A 225 -19.36 -6.95 22.88
C GLY A 225 -17.90 -7.26 23.26
N LYS A 226 -17.11 -7.79 22.32
CA LYS A 226 -15.65 -7.95 22.38
C LYS A 226 -14.99 -7.26 21.19
N TRP A 227 -13.71 -6.94 21.34
CA TRP A 227 -12.86 -6.51 20.25
C TRP A 227 -12.48 -7.72 19.40
N LEU A 228 -12.65 -7.64 18.09
CA LEU A 228 -12.37 -8.72 17.16
C LEU A 228 -11.37 -8.24 16.12
N ILE A 229 -10.31 -9.02 15.89
CA ILE A 229 -9.31 -8.74 14.85
C ILE A 229 -9.34 -9.86 13.84
N TYR A 230 -9.59 -9.51 12.58
CA TYR A 230 -9.30 -10.36 11.43
C TYR A 230 -7.97 -9.94 10.81
N ASP A 231 -7.02 -10.86 10.81
CA ASP A 231 -5.79 -10.76 10.02
C ASP A 231 -5.79 -11.88 8.97
N SER A 232 -5.60 -11.49 7.71
CA SER A 232 -5.43 -12.42 6.59
C SER A 232 -4.24 -13.40 6.75
N ASN A 233 -3.32 -13.16 7.69
CA ASN A 233 -2.22 -14.06 8.06
C ASN A 233 -2.57 -15.04 9.20
N TYR A 234 -3.72 -14.89 9.87
CA TYR A 234 -4.21 -15.91 10.82
C TYR A 234 -4.71 -17.15 10.11
N SER A 235 -4.80 -18.29 10.81
CA SER A 235 -5.20 -19.53 10.14
C SER A 235 -6.57 -19.43 9.48
N HIS A 236 -6.66 -19.93 8.25
CA HIS A 236 -7.90 -20.00 7.49
C HIS A 236 -8.51 -21.41 7.50
N GLU A 237 -8.04 -22.30 8.39
CA GLU A 237 -8.52 -23.68 8.47
C GLU A 237 -9.92 -23.79 9.11
N SER A 238 -10.32 -22.81 9.92
CA SER A 238 -11.65 -22.72 10.51
C SER A 238 -12.06 -21.27 10.79
N ILE A 239 -13.35 -21.02 11.05
CA ILE A 239 -13.87 -19.68 11.36
C ILE A 239 -13.21 -19.10 12.62
N GLU A 240 -13.04 -19.94 13.66
CA GLU A 240 -12.53 -19.55 14.98
C GLU A 240 -11.05 -19.15 14.93
N THR A 241 -10.32 -19.66 13.94
CA THR A 241 -8.88 -19.39 13.81
C THR A 241 -8.57 -18.18 12.94
N MET A 242 -9.56 -17.66 12.19
CA MET A 242 -9.42 -16.46 11.35
C MET A 242 -9.56 -15.16 12.14
N THR A 243 -10.01 -15.21 13.38
CA THR A 243 -10.27 -14.03 14.20
C THR A 243 -9.82 -14.25 15.62
N LYS A 244 -9.15 -13.25 16.20
CA LYS A 244 -8.88 -13.22 17.65
C LYS A 244 -9.83 -12.26 18.34
N SER A 245 -10.22 -12.59 19.56
CA SER A 245 -11.13 -11.77 20.37
C SER A 245 -10.45 -11.29 21.65
N PHE A 246 -10.72 -10.05 22.05
CA PHE A 246 -10.14 -9.40 23.22
C PHE A 246 -11.21 -8.69 24.04
N ASP A 247 -11.05 -8.66 25.36
CA ASP A 247 -12.02 -8.05 26.26
C ASP A 247 -11.76 -6.54 26.41
N THR A 248 -10.51 -6.10 26.26
CA THR A 248 -10.09 -4.70 26.36
C THR A 248 -9.54 -4.16 25.04
N ALA A 249 -9.59 -2.83 24.87
CA ALA A 249 -9.03 -2.21 23.67
C ALA A 249 -7.50 -2.23 23.70
N GLU A 250 -6.89 -2.20 24.87
CA GLU A 250 -5.45 -2.28 25.08
C GLU A 250 -4.90 -3.62 24.58
N GLU A 251 -5.53 -4.74 24.96
CA GLU A 251 -5.18 -6.08 24.44
C GLU A 251 -5.36 -6.16 22.92
N CYS A 252 -6.45 -5.59 22.40
CA CYS A 252 -6.67 -5.48 20.96
C CYS A 252 -5.54 -4.69 20.27
N VAL A 253 -5.09 -3.58 20.85
CA VAL A 253 -4.01 -2.76 20.29
C VAL A 253 -2.67 -3.49 20.29
N GLU A 254 -2.35 -4.22 21.35
CA GLU A 254 -1.14 -5.03 21.38
C GLU A 254 -1.16 -6.07 20.25
N GLU A 255 -2.29 -6.74 20.00
CA GLU A 255 -2.40 -7.64 18.86
C GLU A 255 -2.35 -6.91 17.50
N ILE A 256 -2.96 -5.73 17.36
CA ILE A 256 -2.84 -4.88 16.16
C ILE A 256 -1.36 -4.63 15.83
N LYS A 257 -0.56 -4.24 16.85
CA LYS A 257 0.88 -3.99 16.69
C LYS A 257 1.66 -5.25 16.35
N LEU A 258 1.29 -6.41 16.91
CA LEU A 258 1.90 -7.70 16.55
C LEU A 258 1.62 -8.08 15.09
N CYS A 259 0.37 -7.92 14.64
CA CYS A 259 -0.04 -8.21 13.27
C CYS A 259 0.65 -7.30 12.25
N LEU A 260 0.60 -5.99 12.51
CA LEU A 260 1.08 -4.97 11.58
C LEU A 260 2.59 -4.71 11.70
N LYS A 261 3.22 -5.14 12.80
CA LYS A 261 4.64 -4.87 13.13
C LYS A 261 5.00 -3.38 13.06
N SER A 262 4.04 -2.52 13.39
CA SER A 262 4.17 -1.07 13.30
C SER A 262 3.37 -0.37 14.40
N GLU A 263 3.89 0.77 14.87
CA GLU A 263 3.16 1.72 15.71
C GLU A 263 2.61 2.91 14.91
N ALA A 264 3.10 3.10 13.68
CA ALA A 264 2.55 4.05 12.72
C ALA A 264 1.47 3.34 11.91
N VAL A 265 0.21 3.75 12.11
CA VAL A 265 -0.97 3.11 11.51
C VAL A 265 -2.02 4.15 11.10
N ALA A 266 -2.88 3.80 10.14
CA ALA A 266 -4.06 4.56 9.80
C ALA A 266 -5.32 3.77 10.08
N LEU A 267 -6.25 4.38 10.80
CA LEU A 267 -7.54 3.83 11.16
C LEU A 267 -8.58 4.40 10.19
N GLU A 268 -9.14 3.54 9.34
CA GLU A 268 -10.13 3.90 8.32
C GLU A 268 -11.50 3.34 8.69
N LEU A 269 -12.51 4.21 8.75
CA LEU A 269 -13.90 3.81 8.90
C LEU A 269 -14.66 4.07 7.61
N ALA A 270 -15.52 3.12 7.22
CA ALA A 270 -16.47 3.29 6.14
C ALA A 270 -17.86 2.76 6.54
N SER A 271 -18.92 3.42 6.07
CA SER A 271 -20.30 3.01 6.29
C SER A 271 -21.10 2.95 5.01
N PHE A 272 -21.99 1.96 4.92
CA PHE A 272 -23.05 1.89 3.92
C PHE A 272 -24.27 2.75 4.27
N ARG A 273 -24.32 3.36 5.46
CA ARG A 273 -25.51 4.04 6.01
C ARG A 273 -25.38 5.56 5.91
N ALA A 274 -26.06 6.16 4.94
CA ALA A 274 -26.09 7.63 4.79
C ALA A 274 -26.65 8.36 6.02
N THR A 275 -27.55 7.72 6.78
CA THR A 275 -28.19 8.30 7.98
C THR A 275 -27.30 8.32 9.22
N LYS A 276 -26.17 7.60 9.20
CA LYS A 276 -25.22 7.49 10.31
C LYS A 276 -23.79 7.58 9.78
N PRO A 277 -23.36 8.76 9.31
CA PRO A 277 -22.03 8.93 8.75
C PRO A 277 -20.97 8.66 9.81
N VAL A 278 -19.87 8.01 9.41
CA VAL A 278 -18.71 7.80 10.28
C VAL A 278 -17.87 9.07 10.35
N LYS A 279 -17.31 9.35 11.54
CA LYS A 279 -16.42 10.49 11.75
C LYS A 279 -15.43 10.27 12.88
N PHE A 280 -14.19 10.70 12.66
CA PHE A 280 -13.15 10.87 13.67
C PHE A 280 -13.11 12.33 14.15
N ASP A 281 -13.78 12.63 15.26
CA ASP A 281 -13.60 13.91 15.96
C ASP A 281 -12.26 14.00 16.72
N PHE A 282 -11.40 12.97 16.62
CA PHE A 282 -10.19 12.86 17.42
C PHE A 282 -9.17 13.96 17.08
N PHE A 283 -8.88 14.16 15.79
CA PHE A 283 -7.86 15.12 15.37
C PHE A 283 -8.18 16.55 15.81
N ASP A 284 -9.44 16.96 15.69
CA ASP A 284 -9.88 18.31 16.07
C ASP A 284 -9.84 18.56 17.59
N LYS A 285 -9.66 17.50 18.41
CA LYS A 285 -9.51 17.57 19.87
C LYS A 285 -8.06 17.51 20.33
N LEU A 286 -7.10 17.29 19.42
CA LEU A 286 -5.70 17.18 19.78
C LEU A 286 -5.09 18.54 20.09
N ASN A 287 -4.22 18.57 21.10
CA ASN A 287 -3.33 19.70 21.33
C ASN A 287 -2.07 19.59 20.45
N ILE A 288 -1.24 20.64 20.44
CA ILE A 288 -0.01 20.68 19.64
C ILE A 288 0.96 19.52 19.96
N PRO A 289 1.28 19.20 21.25
CA PRO A 289 2.08 18.02 21.57
C PRO A 289 1.54 16.71 21.00
N ASP A 290 0.22 16.51 21.01
CA ASP A 290 -0.40 15.30 20.46
C ASP A 290 -0.24 15.23 18.94
N ILE A 291 -0.39 16.37 18.24
CA ILE A 291 -0.17 16.46 16.79
C ILE A 291 1.28 16.21 16.41
N ILE A 292 2.23 16.75 17.19
CA ILE A 292 3.67 16.49 17.01
C ILE A 292 3.95 14.99 17.13
N GLN A 293 3.37 14.32 18.14
CA GLN A 293 3.57 12.89 18.32
C GLN A 293 3.05 12.07 17.14
N LEU A 294 1.94 12.48 16.50
CA LEU A 294 1.42 11.77 15.31
C LEU A 294 2.42 11.73 14.14
N LEU A 295 3.39 12.65 14.09
CA LEU A 295 4.38 12.73 13.02
C LEU A 295 5.60 11.82 13.25
N GLU A 296 5.81 11.33 14.48
CA GLU A 296 6.99 10.55 14.86
C GLU A 296 7.04 9.17 14.18
N ARG A 297 8.23 8.55 14.10
CA ARG A 297 8.43 7.11 13.82
C ARG A 297 7.61 6.55 12.63
N GLY A 298 7.55 7.29 11.52
CA GLY A 298 6.81 6.88 10.32
C GLY A 298 5.34 7.33 10.29
N GLY A 299 4.88 8.06 11.30
CA GLY A 299 3.53 8.62 11.33
C GLY A 299 3.24 9.58 10.17
N LEU A 300 4.20 10.44 9.80
CA LEU A 300 4.07 11.30 8.62
C LEU A 300 3.87 10.49 7.33
N TYR A 301 4.61 9.38 7.15
CA TYR A 301 4.45 8.50 6.00
C TYR A 301 3.01 8.00 5.89
N VAL A 302 2.48 7.49 7.00
CA VAL A 302 1.13 6.93 7.06
C VAL A 302 0.07 8.00 6.82
N ILE A 303 0.23 9.18 7.43
CA ILE A 303 -0.64 10.33 7.23
C ILE A 303 -0.66 10.74 5.75
N ALA A 304 0.52 10.92 5.13
CA ALA A 304 0.62 11.34 3.73
C ALA A 304 0.01 10.31 2.77
N HIS A 305 0.19 9.01 3.05
CA HIS A 305 -0.29 7.94 2.19
C HIS A 305 -1.80 7.71 2.31
N HIS A 306 -2.33 7.66 3.54
CA HIS A 306 -3.70 7.22 3.80
C HIS A 306 -4.65 8.36 4.15
N ALA A 307 -4.17 9.42 4.81
CA ALA A 307 -4.97 10.53 5.33
C ALA A 307 -4.47 11.91 4.82
N PRO A 308 -4.42 12.16 3.49
CA PRO A 308 -3.87 13.40 2.93
C PRO A 308 -4.59 14.68 3.43
N LYS A 309 -5.90 14.62 3.69
CA LYS A 309 -6.66 15.74 4.29
C LYS A 309 -6.20 16.06 5.72
N GLN A 310 -5.71 15.07 6.46
CA GLN A 310 -5.10 15.30 7.77
C GLN A 310 -3.73 15.98 7.62
N LEU A 311 -2.93 15.59 6.62
CA LEU A 311 -1.66 16.27 6.32
C LEU A 311 -1.89 17.76 6.05
N GLN A 312 -2.91 18.09 5.25
CA GLN A 312 -3.30 19.47 4.98
C GLN A 312 -3.47 20.29 6.26
N LYS A 313 -4.27 19.78 7.21
CA LYS A 313 -4.49 20.45 8.50
C LYS A 313 -3.20 20.62 9.30
N ILE A 314 -2.32 19.62 9.27
CA ILE A 314 -1.02 19.69 9.97
C ILE A 314 -0.12 20.77 9.35
N VAL A 315 -0.07 20.87 8.02
CA VAL A 315 0.71 21.91 7.31
C VAL A 315 0.14 23.30 7.62
N GLU A 316 -1.18 23.45 7.65
CA GLU A 316 -1.85 24.71 8.03
C GLU A 316 -1.54 25.12 9.47
N LEU A 317 -1.49 24.16 10.41
CA LEU A 317 -1.07 24.43 11.78
C LEU A 317 0.41 24.82 11.87
N ALA A 318 1.27 24.24 11.05
CA ALA A 318 2.70 24.51 11.06
C ALA A 318 3.06 25.96 10.69
N PHE A 319 2.19 26.68 9.97
CA PHE A 319 2.33 28.14 9.76
C PHE A 319 2.17 28.95 11.05
N ASN A 320 1.39 28.45 12.00
CA ASN A 320 1.07 29.16 13.24
C ASN A 320 1.89 28.66 14.44
N PHE A 321 2.38 27.42 14.37
CA PHE A 321 3.08 26.76 15.47
C PHE A 321 4.43 26.20 15.01
N ASN A 322 5.52 26.91 15.37
CA ASN A 322 6.88 26.55 14.95
C ASN A 322 7.31 25.14 15.41
N ASP A 323 6.79 24.65 16.54
CA ASP A 323 7.08 23.29 17.02
C ASP A 323 6.52 22.22 16.07
N VAL A 324 5.35 22.47 15.45
CA VAL A 324 4.78 21.58 14.43
C VAL A 324 5.62 21.63 13.15
N ALA A 325 6.07 22.82 12.72
CA ALA A 325 6.96 22.96 11.57
C ALA A 325 8.31 22.23 11.79
N THR A 326 8.83 22.29 13.01
CA THR A 326 10.05 21.58 13.42
C THR A 326 9.83 20.07 13.41
N ALA A 327 8.72 19.58 13.96
CA ALA A 327 8.36 18.16 13.93
C ALA A 327 8.20 17.63 12.50
N LEU A 328 7.52 18.39 11.62
CA LEU A 328 7.42 18.08 10.19
C LEU A 328 8.80 17.98 9.53
N SER A 329 9.69 18.94 9.83
CA SER A 329 11.06 18.94 9.30
C SER A 329 11.84 17.68 9.71
N VAL A 330 11.74 17.29 10.99
CA VAL A 330 12.35 16.06 11.50
C VAL A 330 11.77 14.83 10.81
N ALA A 331 10.44 14.73 10.74
CA ALA A 331 9.75 13.60 10.12
C ALA A 331 10.05 13.46 8.62
N LEU A 332 10.17 14.56 7.88
CA LEU A 332 10.54 14.55 6.47
C LEU A 332 11.97 14.05 6.22
N SER A 333 12.88 14.26 7.17
CA SER A 333 14.26 13.79 7.09
C SER A 333 14.43 12.32 7.49
N GLN A 334 13.39 11.69 8.02
CA GLN A 334 13.44 10.30 8.46
C GLN A 334 13.01 9.37 7.33
N GLU A 335 13.84 8.37 7.08
CA GLU A 335 13.40 7.16 6.39
C GLU A 335 12.51 6.35 7.33
N ASN A 336 11.43 5.78 6.81
CA ASN A 336 10.63 4.84 7.58
C ASN A 336 11.33 3.46 7.71
N GLN A 337 10.68 2.50 8.37
CA GLN A 337 11.25 1.16 8.60
C GLN A 337 11.59 0.40 7.30
N ILE A 338 11.03 0.81 6.16
CA ILE A 338 11.25 0.20 4.84
C ILE A 338 12.05 1.13 3.93
N GLN A 339 12.80 2.08 4.51
CA GLN A 339 13.69 3.01 3.81
C GLN A 339 12.97 3.87 2.76
N ARG A 340 11.68 4.18 2.97
CA ARG A 340 10.96 5.10 2.09
C ARG A 340 11.07 6.52 2.60
N ASP A 341 11.33 7.41 1.65
CA ASP A 341 11.38 8.85 1.83
C ASP A 341 9.98 9.45 1.98
N CYS A 342 9.75 10.22 3.04
CA CYS A 342 8.46 10.82 3.31
C CYS A 342 8.07 11.87 2.26
N LEU A 343 9.02 12.64 1.71
CA LEU A 343 8.72 13.65 0.70
C LEU A 343 8.25 13.02 -0.63
N LEU A 344 8.84 11.89 -1.03
CA LEU A 344 8.39 11.10 -2.19
C LEU A 344 6.96 10.59 -1.99
N VAL A 345 6.59 10.23 -0.76
CA VAL A 345 5.24 9.74 -0.43
C VAL A 345 4.23 10.89 -0.44
N VAL A 346 4.59 12.05 0.12
CA VAL A 346 3.79 13.29 0.00
C VAL A 346 3.60 13.63 -1.48
N ALA A 347 4.68 13.64 -2.28
CA ALA A 347 4.60 13.90 -3.71
C ALA A 347 3.73 12.89 -4.46
N ARG A 348 3.58 11.67 -3.93
CA ARG A 348 2.79 10.63 -4.57
C ARG A 348 1.31 10.67 -4.21
N TYR A 349 0.98 10.96 -2.96
CA TYR A 349 -0.34 10.74 -2.37
C TYR A 349 -1.00 12.01 -1.83
N ALA A 350 -0.22 13.06 -1.59
CA ALA A 350 -0.69 14.38 -1.16
C ALA A 350 0.02 15.50 -1.97
N PRO A 351 0.02 15.44 -3.32
CA PRO A 351 0.79 16.39 -4.14
C PRO A 351 0.36 17.84 -3.97
N ASP A 352 -0.91 18.08 -3.61
CA ASP A 352 -1.48 19.41 -3.40
C ASP A 352 -0.86 20.12 -2.18
N GLU A 353 -0.32 19.35 -1.21
CA GLU A 353 0.31 19.90 -0.01
C GLU A 353 1.75 20.35 -0.23
N LEU A 354 2.37 19.94 -1.34
CA LEU A 354 3.77 20.29 -1.65
C LEU A 354 3.96 21.81 -1.76
N GLU A 355 3.01 22.52 -2.39
CA GLU A 355 3.10 23.97 -2.54
C GLU A 355 3.14 24.66 -1.17
N LYS A 356 2.19 24.35 -0.29
CA LYS A 356 2.15 24.91 1.07
C LYS A 356 3.40 24.55 1.86
N LEU A 357 3.88 23.31 1.73
CA LEU A 357 5.10 22.85 2.39
C LEU A 357 6.34 23.64 1.94
N PHE A 358 6.47 23.93 0.63
CA PHE A 358 7.57 24.75 0.11
C PHE A 358 7.45 26.21 0.52
N ILE A 359 6.24 26.76 0.59
CA ILE A 359 6.01 28.12 1.11
C ILE A 359 6.46 28.20 2.57
N LEU A 360 6.03 27.26 3.42
CA LEU A 360 6.44 27.18 4.83
C LEU A 360 7.97 27.09 4.98
N ALA A 361 8.63 26.33 4.11
CA ALA A 361 10.08 26.19 4.12
C ALA A 361 10.85 27.48 3.78
N ARG A 362 10.20 28.48 3.16
CA ARG A 362 10.83 29.80 2.93
C ARG A 362 11.11 30.54 4.24
N GLU A 363 10.25 30.32 5.24
CA GLU A 363 10.31 30.97 6.55
C GLU A 363 11.00 30.08 7.59
N ASN A 364 11.09 28.77 7.35
CA ASN A 364 11.73 27.81 8.24
C ASN A 364 12.95 27.15 7.58
N ALA A 365 14.15 27.67 7.89
CA ALA A 365 15.41 27.19 7.34
C ALA A 365 15.68 25.70 7.63
N GLN A 366 15.27 25.21 8.80
CA GLN A 366 15.43 23.80 9.17
C GLN A 366 14.54 22.91 8.31
N LEU A 367 13.30 23.32 8.02
CA LEU A 367 12.41 22.62 7.09
C LEU A 367 12.97 22.62 5.66
N ALA A 368 13.49 23.76 5.17
CA ALA A 368 14.14 23.82 3.86
C ALA A 368 15.34 22.86 3.77
N LEU A 369 16.19 22.80 4.79
CA LEU A 369 17.30 21.86 4.83
C LEU A 369 16.83 20.40 4.79
N SER A 370 15.77 20.07 5.52
CA SER A 370 15.17 18.73 5.52
C SER A 370 14.58 18.36 4.17
N ILE A 371 13.88 19.29 3.50
CA ILE A 371 13.40 19.09 2.13
C ILE A 371 14.57 18.88 1.17
N ALA A 372 15.65 19.67 1.29
CA ALA A 372 16.83 19.51 0.45
C ALA A 372 17.45 18.11 0.59
N LYS A 373 17.53 17.59 1.83
CA LYS A 373 17.99 16.21 2.08
C LYS A 373 17.03 15.19 1.47
N ALA A 374 15.75 15.28 1.78
CA ALA A 374 14.71 14.34 1.32
C ALA A 374 14.63 14.26 -0.22
N LEU A 375 14.79 15.39 -0.92
CA LEU A 375 14.84 15.43 -2.39
C LEU A 375 15.89 14.47 -2.97
N THR A 376 17.02 14.29 -2.29
CA THR A 376 18.13 13.44 -2.76
C THR A 376 18.00 11.95 -2.41
N ILE A 377 17.04 11.58 -1.56
CA ILE A 377 16.81 10.19 -1.16
C ILE A 377 16.06 9.47 -2.28
N THR A 378 16.42 8.22 -2.54
CA THR A 378 15.76 7.39 -3.57
C THR A 378 15.26 6.07 -3.01
N ASN A 379 14.14 5.59 -3.56
CA ASN A 379 13.66 4.24 -3.28
C ASN A 379 14.46 3.14 -4.02
N ASP A 380 14.01 1.91 -3.89
CA ASP A 380 14.57 0.72 -4.54
C ASP A 380 14.61 0.80 -6.07
N GLN A 381 13.78 1.62 -6.70
CA GLN A 381 13.77 1.87 -8.15
C GLN A 381 14.61 3.09 -8.56
N GLN A 382 15.35 3.67 -7.62
CA GLN A 382 16.08 4.93 -7.77
C GLN A 382 15.17 6.12 -8.10
N TRP A 383 13.90 6.08 -7.69
CA TRP A 383 12.99 7.23 -7.76
C TRP A 383 13.17 8.09 -6.52
N ASN A 384 13.24 9.40 -6.72
CA ASN A 384 13.16 10.43 -5.67
C ASN A 384 11.89 11.26 -5.82
N ALA A 385 11.64 12.18 -4.88
CA ALA A 385 10.47 13.05 -4.90
C ALA A 385 10.34 13.87 -6.21
N MET A 386 11.46 14.30 -6.83
CA MET A 386 11.41 15.02 -8.11
C MET A 386 10.90 14.18 -9.26
N HIS A 387 11.28 12.90 -9.36
CA HIS A 387 10.73 12.00 -10.37
C HIS A 387 9.21 11.85 -10.19
N MET A 388 8.76 11.75 -8.93
CA MET A 388 7.33 11.63 -8.61
C MET A 388 6.56 12.90 -8.97
N MET A 389 7.06 14.06 -8.55
CA MET A 389 6.47 15.37 -8.88
C MET A 389 6.36 15.59 -10.38
N ALA A 390 7.38 15.16 -11.14
CA ALA A 390 7.38 15.24 -12.59
C ALA A 390 6.30 14.37 -13.23
N ALA A 391 6.18 13.12 -12.77
CA ALA A 391 5.19 12.18 -13.27
C ALA A 391 3.74 12.59 -12.94
N GLN A 392 3.51 13.40 -11.90
CA GLN A 392 2.18 13.81 -11.46
C GLN A 392 1.80 15.26 -11.83
N SER A 393 2.65 15.98 -12.56
CA SER A 393 2.43 17.41 -12.86
C SER A 393 2.25 18.30 -11.61
N SER A 394 2.95 17.97 -10.53
CA SER A 394 2.90 18.68 -9.23
C SER A 394 3.40 20.14 -9.30
N PRO A 395 3.13 20.98 -8.27
CA PRO A 395 3.46 22.42 -8.27
C PRO A 395 4.97 22.69 -8.09
N ILE A 396 5.71 22.61 -9.21
CA ILE A 396 7.18 22.74 -9.23
C ILE A 396 7.66 24.19 -9.12
N GLU A 397 6.81 25.15 -9.49
CA GLU A 397 7.13 26.57 -9.40
C GLU A 397 7.52 26.99 -7.97
N SER A 398 6.79 26.51 -6.96
CA SER A 398 7.06 26.85 -5.56
C SER A 398 8.39 26.28 -5.07
N LEU A 399 8.78 25.09 -5.56
CA LEU A 399 10.11 24.53 -5.29
C LEU A 399 11.23 25.33 -5.98
N LEU A 400 11.03 25.74 -7.23
CA LEU A 400 11.99 26.59 -7.95
C LEU A 400 12.17 27.95 -7.27
N ASN A 401 11.07 28.54 -6.78
CA ASN A 401 11.13 29.80 -6.04
C ASN A 401 11.85 29.64 -4.70
N LEU A 402 11.69 28.50 -4.02
CA LEU A 402 12.47 28.18 -2.83
C LEU A 402 13.97 28.01 -3.16
N ALA A 403 14.32 27.33 -4.26
CA ALA A 403 15.70 27.17 -4.72
C ALA A 403 16.41 28.51 -4.98
N LYS A 404 15.72 29.52 -5.53
CA LYS A 404 16.29 30.85 -5.79
C LYS A 404 16.80 31.55 -4.53
N ILE A 405 16.20 31.25 -3.37
CA ILE A 405 16.51 31.93 -2.10
C ILE A 405 17.23 31.02 -1.10
N ASN A 406 17.26 29.71 -1.32
CA ASN A 406 17.88 28.74 -0.44
C ASN A 406 18.92 27.87 -1.19
N LYS A 407 20.19 28.03 -0.83
CA LYS A 407 21.33 27.37 -1.49
C LYS A 407 21.32 25.85 -1.34
N ASP A 408 20.82 25.31 -0.23
CA ASP A 408 20.76 23.87 -0.01
C ASP A 408 19.72 23.23 -0.93
N ILE A 409 18.56 23.87 -1.07
CA ILE A 409 17.51 23.46 -2.02
C ILE A 409 18.01 23.57 -3.46
N ASP A 410 18.68 24.67 -3.85
CA ASP A 410 19.27 24.82 -5.19
C ASP A 410 20.23 23.66 -5.51
N LYS A 411 21.16 23.38 -4.60
CA LYS A 411 22.12 22.29 -4.76
C LYS A 411 21.44 20.92 -4.85
N ALA A 412 20.48 20.65 -3.97
CA ALA A 412 19.72 19.40 -3.97
C ALA A 412 18.91 19.22 -5.26
N LEU A 413 18.26 20.29 -5.73
CA LEU A 413 17.46 20.27 -6.95
C LEU A 413 18.33 19.99 -8.18
N ARG A 414 19.51 20.63 -8.28
CA ARG A 414 20.47 20.35 -9.36
C ARG A 414 20.95 18.91 -9.34
N THR A 415 21.26 18.39 -8.16
CA THR A 415 21.69 17.01 -7.98
C THR A 415 20.60 16.05 -8.47
N THR A 416 19.37 16.24 -8.00
CA THR A 416 18.24 15.35 -8.26
C THR A 416 17.76 15.36 -9.70
N LEU A 417 17.85 16.49 -10.40
CA LEU A 417 17.56 16.59 -11.84
C LEU A 417 18.54 15.78 -12.70
N SER A 418 19.73 15.46 -12.19
CA SER A 418 20.73 14.63 -12.88
C SER A 418 20.66 13.15 -12.51
N MET A 419 19.94 12.80 -11.44
CA MET A 419 19.80 11.42 -10.98
C MET A 419 18.95 10.63 -11.97
N LYS A 420 19.31 9.35 -12.17
CA LYS A 420 18.58 8.44 -13.05
C LYS A 420 17.93 7.34 -12.21
N THR A 421 16.71 6.99 -12.60
CA THR A 421 16.05 5.76 -12.17
C THR A 421 16.81 4.54 -12.67
N LYS A 422 16.46 3.34 -12.17
CA LYS A 422 16.96 2.06 -12.71
C LYS A 422 16.73 1.87 -14.21
N ARG A 423 15.75 2.58 -14.79
CA ARG A 423 15.44 2.58 -16.23
C ARG A 423 16.21 3.65 -17.01
N GLY A 424 17.15 4.34 -16.39
CA GLY A 424 17.96 5.38 -17.00
C GLY A 424 17.23 6.71 -17.23
N LYS A 425 16.01 6.88 -16.70
CA LYS A 425 15.20 8.10 -16.82
C LYS A 425 15.50 9.07 -15.69
N THR A 426 15.68 10.35 -16.03
CA THR A 426 15.80 11.50 -15.13
C THR A 426 14.43 12.11 -14.83
N PRO A 427 14.27 13.02 -13.84
CA PRO A 427 12.99 13.69 -13.62
C PRO A 427 12.47 14.43 -14.87
N LEU A 428 13.38 15.00 -15.68
CA LEU A 428 13.00 15.72 -16.90
C LEU A 428 12.36 14.82 -17.96
N ASP A 429 12.75 13.54 -18.01
CA ASP A 429 12.20 12.57 -18.96
C ASP A 429 10.73 12.21 -18.67
N HIS A 430 10.21 12.60 -17.49
CA HIS A 430 8.83 12.33 -17.07
C HIS A 430 7.86 13.47 -17.38
N PHE A 431 8.34 14.64 -17.83
CA PHE A 431 7.45 15.69 -18.33
C PHE A 431 7.10 15.47 -19.80
N SER A 432 5.87 15.80 -20.16
CA SER A 432 5.57 16.14 -21.55
C SER A 432 6.38 17.38 -21.94
N LYS A 433 6.86 17.42 -23.19
CA LYS A 433 7.57 18.60 -23.73
C LYS A 433 6.71 19.85 -23.73
N ASP A 434 5.39 19.68 -23.78
CA ASP A 434 4.42 20.78 -23.75
C ASP A 434 4.05 21.21 -22.32
N ASN A 435 4.56 20.52 -21.29
CA ASN A 435 4.31 20.90 -19.91
C ASN A 435 5.10 22.18 -19.57
N PRO A 436 4.46 23.25 -19.07
CA PRO A 436 5.15 24.50 -18.74
C PRO A 436 6.23 24.32 -17.66
N ASN A 437 6.17 23.28 -16.84
CA ASN A 437 7.21 22.96 -15.86
C ASN A 437 8.47 22.38 -16.51
N PHE A 438 8.37 21.75 -17.69
CA PHE A 438 9.53 21.23 -18.41
C PHE A 438 10.49 22.36 -18.78
N SER A 439 9.99 23.41 -19.43
CA SER A 439 10.85 24.54 -19.86
C SER A 439 11.50 25.24 -18.67
N LYS A 440 10.77 25.41 -17.56
CA LYS A 440 11.28 26.00 -16.31
C LYS A 440 12.40 25.19 -15.70
N LEU A 441 12.21 23.87 -15.52
CA LEU A 441 13.23 22.99 -14.95
C LEU A 441 14.43 22.82 -15.88
N PHE A 442 14.19 22.71 -17.19
CA PHE A 442 15.24 22.63 -18.18
C PHE A 442 16.12 23.90 -18.17
N THR A 443 15.47 25.08 -18.13
CA THR A 443 16.18 26.36 -17.99
C THR A 443 16.98 26.42 -16.68
N PHE A 444 16.37 26.01 -15.57
CA PHE A 444 17.06 25.94 -14.27
C PHE A 444 18.30 25.04 -14.30
N GLN A 445 18.22 23.89 -14.99
CA GLN A 445 19.35 22.97 -15.17
C GLN A 445 20.44 23.56 -16.07
N LEU A 446 20.07 24.24 -17.16
CA LEU A 446 21.04 24.87 -18.08
C LEU A 446 21.79 26.05 -17.48
N LEU A 447 21.18 26.79 -16.56
CA LEU A 447 21.81 27.92 -15.86
C LEU A 447 22.86 27.47 -14.83
N THR A 448 23.15 26.16 -14.72
CA THR A 448 24.25 25.67 -13.89
C THR A 448 25.59 25.90 -14.61
N PRO A 449 26.57 26.57 -14.00
CA PRO A 449 27.95 26.46 -14.47
C PRO A 449 28.32 24.98 -14.41
N LEU A 450 28.61 24.37 -15.56
CA LEU A 450 29.16 23.02 -15.59
C LEU A 450 30.38 23.01 -14.64
N PRO A 451 30.49 22.06 -13.70
CA PRO A 451 31.71 21.93 -12.94
C PRO A 451 32.81 21.72 -13.96
N MET A 452 33.74 22.68 -14.08
CA MET A 452 34.96 22.51 -14.84
C MET A 452 35.67 21.30 -14.23
N LYS A 453 35.43 20.10 -14.77
CA LYS A 453 36.41 19.04 -14.68
C LYS A 453 37.66 19.66 -15.27
N SER A 454 38.66 19.87 -14.42
CA SER A 454 40.00 20.25 -14.84
C SER A 454 40.42 19.30 -15.95
N LEU A 455 40.35 19.79 -17.19
CA LEU A 455 40.87 19.12 -18.38
C LEU A 455 42.39 19.35 -18.52
N PHE A 456 43.03 19.92 -17.49
CA PHE A 456 44.47 20.10 -17.43
C PHE A 456 45.04 19.29 -16.27
N HIS A 457 45.22 18.00 -16.51
CA HIS A 457 46.36 17.30 -15.94
C HIS A 457 47.55 17.54 -16.88
N PRO A 458 48.59 18.30 -16.48
CA PRO A 458 49.82 18.32 -17.23
C PRO A 458 50.45 16.93 -17.09
N SER A 459 50.66 16.29 -18.23
CA SER A 459 51.37 15.02 -18.36
C SER A 459 52.83 15.22 -17.95
N ASN A 460 53.17 14.91 -16.69
CA ASN A 460 54.55 14.67 -16.31
C ASN A 460 54.90 13.22 -16.65
N SER A 461 55.49 13.05 -17.83
CA SER A 461 56.28 11.89 -18.18
C SER A 461 57.59 11.93 -17.42
N GLU A 462 57.73 11.14 -16.36
CA GLU A 462 59.06 10.69 -15.91
C GLU A 462 59.08 9.17 -15.75
N LYS A 463 60.03 8.59 -16.49
CA LYS A 463 60.42 7.19 -16.53
C LYS A 463 61.04 6.76 -15.20
N LYS A 464 60.77 5.52 -14.78
CA LYS A 464 61.74 4.53 -14.24
C LYS A 464 60.99 3.22 -13.96
N LEU A 465 61.19 2.19 -14.77
CA LEU A 465 62.24 1.17 -14.75
C LEU A 465 61.85 -0.04 -13.88
N ASP A 466 61.76 -1.18 -14.57
CA ASP A 466 61.52 -2.52 -14.05
C ASP A 466 62.44 -2.91 -12.90
N GLN A 467 61.90 -3.67 -11.94
CA GLN A 467 62.60 -4.81 -11.36
C GLN A 467 61.59 -5.89 -10.91
N LYS A 468 61.61 -6.99 -11.66
CA LYS A 468 61.18 -8.33 -11.26
C LYS A 468 61.86 -8.73 -9.96
N GLU A 469 61.13 -9.30 -9.01
CA GLU A 469 61.57 -10.54 -8.38
C GLU A 469 60.40 -11.34 -7.79
N THR A 470 60.32 -12.57 -8.27
CA THR A 470 59.54 -13.70 -7.77
C THR A 470 60.13 -14.23 -6.47
N SER A 471 59.31 -14.56 -5.47
CA SER A 471 59.53 -15.78 -4.68
C SER A 471 58.27 -16.26 -3.96
N THR A 472 57.94 -17.49 -4.31
CA THR A 472 56.97 -18.41 -3.74
C THR A 472 57.35 -18.93 -2.35
N SER A 473 56.36 -19.55 -1.70
CA SER A 473 56.47 -20.56 -0.62
C SER A 473 56.46 -19.96 0.80
N LYS A 474 55.78 -20.48 1.83
CA LYS A 474 55.30 -21.84 2.12
C LYS A 474 54.37 -21.81 3.37
N ILE A 475 53.41 -22.74 3.40
CA ILE A 475 53.01 -23.63 4.52
C ILE A 475 52.19 -23.08 5.72
N LEU A 476 50.93 -23.57 5.74
CA LEU A 476 50.18 -24.28 6.80
C LEU A 476 50.70 -24.37 8.25
N ARG A 477 49.70 -24.50 9.16
CA ARG A 477 49.67 -25.08 10.54
C ARG A 477 49.52 -24.00 11.65
N THR A 478 48.65 -24.09 12.66
CA THR A 478 47.72 -25.13 13.20
C THR A 478 46.65 -24.44 14.05
N LYS A 479 45.52 -25.13 14.30
CA LYS A 479 44.59 -24.94 15.42
C LYS A 479 45.30 -24.89 16.80
N LEU A 480 44.75 -24.13 17.76
CA LEU A 480 44.28 -24.60 19.08
C LEU A 480 43.82 -23.45 20.01
N GLN A 481 42.62 -23.62 20.57
CA GLN A 481 42.13 -23.23 21.91
C GLN A 481 42.31 -21.77 22.40
N MET A 482 41.23 -20.99 22.45
CA MET A 482 40.26 -20.88 23.56
C MET A 482 38.96 -20.26 23.05
#